data_AF-A0A936KMR0-F1
#
_entry.id   AF-A0A936KMR0-F1
#
_cell.length_a   1.000
_cell.length_b   1.000
_cell.length_c   1.000
_cell.angle_alpha   90.00
_cell.angle_beta   90.00
_cell.angle_gamma   90.00
#
_symmetry.space_group_name_H-M   'P 1'
#
loop_
_entity.id
_entity.type
_entity.pdbx_description
1 polymer ?
#
loop_
_entity_poly.entity_id
_entity_poly.type
_entity_poly.pdbx_seq_one_letter_code
_entity_poly.pdbx_strand_id
1 'polypeptide(L)'
;MGRPAGTSLDAGVLAETLAAEADALNLARASSGRTGADRLGCELLLLAGRLDDAIAALTDASPLGWHQAVHPGPVVLPYLWAAATSAAPLAGDGHLGQLYADIDLDPAALPRPEDWSGWDGPPSRPPDHARRPELPAEPTLTGLLADAIGRLPDDAGAREEWLVIAGEVSDARIAAIVTGKHRGAYARAASLAYAHAEALAKMGRQRQAHDHLAAVRARYPRHSAFRGEFDAAAKSSTLRARGG
;
A
#
# COMPACT_ATOMS: atom_id res chain seq x y z
N MET A 1 -16.99 17.78 34.12
CA MET A 1 -15.52 17.78 33.89
C MET A 1 -15.33 17.70 32.39
N GLY A 2 -15.21 18.86 31.72
CA GLY A 2 -15.11 18.95 30.26
C GLY A 2 -13.65 18.84 29.82
N ARG A 3 -13.36 17.96 28.86
CA ARG A 3 -12.07 17.96 28.14
C ARG A 3 -11.93 19.28 27.37
N PRO A 4 -10.78 19.97 27.38
CA PRO A 4 -10.58 21.10 26.50
C PRO A 4 -10.53 20.59 25.06
N ALA A 5 -11.25 21.28 24.17
CA ALA A 5 -11.12 21.15 22.74
C ALA A 5 -9.68 21.57 22.36
N GLY A 6 -8.82 20.59 22.09
CA GLY A 6 -7.56 20.83 21.37
C GLY A 6 -7.93 21.48 20.05
N THR A 7 -7.47 22.71 19.86
CA THR A 7 -8.06 23.64 18.91
C THR A 7 -7.64 23.30 17.48
N SER A 8 -8.51 23.56 16.50
CA SER A 8 -8.21 23.43 15.06
C SER A 8 -6.91 24.12 14.61
N LEU A 9 -6.44 25.10 15.39
CA LEU A 9 -5.14 25.77 15.24
C LEU A 9 -3.96 24.81 15.50
N ASP A 10 -4.02 23.97 16.53
CA ASP A 10 -2.96 23.02 16.86
C ASP A 10 -2.83 21.94 15.78
N ALA A 11 -3.96 21.51 15.20
CA ALA A 11 -4.00 20.58 14.07
C ALA A 11 -3.41 21.20 12.78
N GLY A 12 -3.65 22.49 12.55
CA GLY A 12 -3.06 23.23 11.43
C GLY A 12 -1.54 23.37 11.54
N VAL A 13 -1.06 23.78 12.73
CA VAL A 13 0.38 23.93 13.00
C VAL A 13 1.13 22.60 12.86
N LEU A 14 0.54 21.48 13.28
CA LEU A 14 1.13 20.16 13.10
C LEU A 14 1.25 19.79 11.61
N ALA A 15 0.21 20.01 10.81
CA ALA A 15 0.24 19.71 9.38
C ALA A 15 1.28 20.55 8.64
N GLU A 16 1.38 21.85 8.96
CA GLU A 16 2.40 22.75 8.40
C GLU A 16 3.81 22.31 8.80
N THR A 17 4.01 21.91 10.06
CA THR A 17 5.31 21.41 10.54
C THR A 17 5.70 20.13 9.79
N LEU A 18 4.79 19.16 9.67
CA LEU A 18 5.04 17.91 8.92
C LEU A 18 5.37 18.17 7.45
N ALA A 19 4.67 19.11 6.81
CA ALA A 19 4.96 19.53 5.44
C ALA A 19 6.35 20.16 5.31
N ALA A 20 6.72 21.05 6.24
CA ALA A 20 8.03 21.69 6.25
C ALA A 20 9.16 20.68 6.45
N GLU A 21 8.97 19.68 7.33
CA GLU A 21 9.93 18.59 7.53
C GLU A 21 10.07 17.71 6.26
N ALA A 22 8.95 17.42 5.58
CA ALA A 22 8.99 16.70 4.31
C ALA A 22 9.78 17.47 3.23
N ASP A 23 9.56 18.79 3.13
CA ASP A 23 10.29 19.66 2.20
C ASP A 23 11.78 19.74 2.55
N ALA A 24 12.12 19.83 3.84
CA ALA A 24 13.50 19.85 4.31
C ALA A 24 14.24 18.53 4.00
N LEU A 25 13.58 17.38 4.18
CA LEU A 25 14.14 16.08 3.80
C LEU A 25 14.38 15.99 2.29
N ASN A 26 13.41 16.43 1.49
CA ASN A 26 13.54 16.45 0.02
C ASN A 26 14.72 17.33 -0.42
N LEU A 27 14.89 18.51 0.18
CA LEU A 27 16.00 19.42 -0.11
C LEU A 27 17.36 18.82 0.29
N ALA A 28 17.45 18.18 1.46
CA ALA A 28 18.68 17.52 1.92
C ALA A 28 19.07 16.34 1.00
N ARG A 29 18.09 15.61 0.47
CA ARG A 29 18.30 14.52 -0.49
C ARG A 29 18.76 15.03 -1.84
N ALA A 30 18.14 16.08 -2.36
CA ALA A 30 18.55 16.73 -3.60
C ALA A 30 20.01 17.21 -3.51
N SER A 31 20.39 17.80 -2.36
CA SER A 31 21.77 18.21 -2.06
C SER A 31 22.75 17.04 -2.01
N SER A 32 22.27 15.82 -1.72
CA SER A 32 23.06 14.59 -1.70
C SER A 32 23.06 13.82 -3.04
N GLY A 33 22.51 14.41 -4.11
CA GLY A 33 22.39 13.77 -5.43
C GLY A 33 21.36 12.63 -5.50
N ARG A 34 20.48 12.51 -4.51
CA ARG A 34 19.34 11.56 -4.53
C ARG A 34 18.09 12.28 -5.02
N THR A 35 17.37 11.71 -5.99
CA THR A 35 16.14 12.29 -6.53
C THR A 35 14.90 11.57 -6.00
N GLY A 36 13.80 12.32 -5.85
CA GLY A 36 12.50 11.81 -5.36
C GLY A 36 12.37 11.73 -3.84
N ALA A 37 11.13 11.85 -3.35
CA ALA A 37 10.80 11.62 -1.95
C ALA A 37 11.01 10.14 -1.60
N ASP A 38 11.70 9.87 -0.51
CA ASP A 38 11.79 8.52 0.03
C ASP A 38 10.53 8.19 0.84
N ARG A 39 10.47 6.95 1.33
CA ARG A 39 9.38 6.45 2.16
C ARG A 39 9.04 7.41 3.31
N LEU A 40 10.03 7.86 4.08
CA LEU A 40 9.80 8.76 5.22
C LEU A 40 9.23 10.10 4.76
N GLY A 41 9.78 10.69 3.69
CA GLY A 41 9.22 11.91 3.11
C GLY A 41 7.75 11.73 2.71
N CYS A 42 7.40 10.58 2.11
CA CYS A 42 6.01 10.28 1.76
C CYS A 42 5.11 10.08 2.99
N GLU A 43 5.59 9.42 4.05
CA GLU A 43 4.85 9.28 5.30
C GLU A 43 4.48 10.66 5.87
N LEU A 44 5.42 11.61 5.88
CA LEU A 44 5.17 12.99 6.34
C LEU A 44 4.20 13.74 5.42
N LEU A 45 4.34 13.62 4.10
CA LEU A 45 3.42 14.23 3.13
C LEU A 45 1.97 13.75 3.34
N LEU A 46 1.78 12.44 3.53
CA LEU A 46 0.46 11.85 3.79
C LEU A 46 -0.14 12.37 5.10
N LEU A 47 0.66 12.44 6.18
CA LEU A 47 0.20 12.97 7.47
C LEU A 47 -0.15 14.47 7.42
N ALA A 48 0.57 15.22 6.59
CA ALA A 48 0.31 16.62 6.30
C ALA A 48 -0.88 16.86 5.35
N GLY A 49 -1.46 15.81 4.76
CA GLY A 49 -2.54 15.91 3.78
C GLY A 49 -2.08 16.35 2.39
N ARG A 50 -0.77 16.37 2.11
CA ARG A 50 -0.18 16.67 0.80
C ARG A 50 -0.16 15.43 -0.09
N LEU A 51 -1.35 14.92 -0.39
CA LEU A 51 -1.52 13.65 -1.08
C LEU A 51 -0.98 13.68 -2.52
N ASP A 52 -1.15 14.80 -3.23
CA ASP A 52 -0.68 14.95 -4.61
C ASP A 52 0.85 14.81 -4.73
N ASP A 53 1.60 15.34 -3.76
CA ASP A 53 3.06 15.21 -3.73
C ASP A 53 3.49 13.76 -3.44
N ALA A 54 2.78 13.08 -2.54
CA ALA A 54 3.03 11.66 -2.25
C ALA A 54 2.70 10.77 -3.45
N ILE A 55 1.63 11.10 -4.19
CA ILE A 55 1.25 10.46 -5.45
C ILE A 55 2.36 10.67 -6.48
N ALA A 56 2.81 11.91 -6.70
CA ALA A 56 3.87 12.20 -7.66
C ALA A 56 5.16 11.40 -7.35
N ALA A 57 5.54 11.33 -6.08
CA ALA A 57 6.69 10.52 -5.65
C ALA A 57 6.48 9.02 -5.91
N LEU A 58 5.26 8.51 -5.70
CA LEU A 58 4.92 7.12 -5.99
C LEU A 58 4.96 6.81 -7.49
N THR A 59 4.42 7.71 -8.33
CA THR A 59 4.35 7.51 -9.79
C THR A 59 5.71 7.66 -10.47
N ASP A 60 6.60 8.49 -9.92
CA ASP A 60 7.98 8.64 -10.42
C ASP A 60 8.90 7.48 -9.96
N ALA A 61 8.51 6.75 -8.91
CA ALA A 61 9.30 5.65 -8.38
C ALA A 61 9.26 4.39 -9.29
N SER A 62 10.32 3.59 -9.20
CA SER A 62 10.39 2.33 -9.95
C SER A 62 9.27 1.36 -9.52
N PRO A 63 8.64 0.62 -10.45
CA PRO A 63 7.71 -0.45 -10.09
C PRO A 63 8.37 -1.59 -9.28
N LEU A 64 9.71 -1.69 -9.31
CA LEU A 64 10.52 -2.66 -8.55
C LEU A 64 11.22 -2.01 -7.35
N GLY A 65 11.79 -2.83 -6.47
CA GLY A 65 12.63 -2.32 -5.37
C GLY A 65 11.89 -1.98 -4.06
N TRP A 66 10.61 -2.36 -3.91
CA TRP A 66 9.84 -2.01 -2.70
C TRP A 66 10.25 -2.74 -1.41
N HIS A 67 11.23 -3.65 -1.48
CA HIS A 67 11.87 -4.20 -0.29
C HIS A 67 12.87 -3.20 0.33
N GLN A 68 13.26 -2.15 -0.41
CA GLN A 68 14.14 -1.11 0.08
C GLN A 68 13.37 -0.19 1.01
N ALA A 69 13.95 0.12 2.17
CA ALA A 69 13.35 0.98 3.17
C ALA A 69 12.98 2.38 2.67
N VAL A 70 13.65 2.84 1.61
CA VAL A 70 13.44 4.17 1.02
C VAL A 70 12.31 4.21 -0.01
N HIS A 71 11.74 3.07 -0.40
CA HIS A 71 10.75 3.05 -1.48
C HIS A 71 9.37 3.54 -0.99
N PRO A 72 8.66 4.44 -1.72
CA PRO A 72 7.37 4.99 -1.27
C PRO A 72 6.19 3.99 -1.36
N GLY A 73 6.25 3.08 -2.34
CA GLY A 73 5.22 2.08 -2.63
C GLY A 73 4.55 1.35 -1.45
N PRO A 74 5.31 0.77 -0.50
CA PRO A 74 4.74 0.09 0.67
C PRO A 74 3.84 0.95 1.56
N VAL A 75 3.92 2.28 1.47
CA VAL A 75 3.11 3.21 2.28
C VAL A 75 2.05 3.90 1.44
N VAL A 76 2.46 4.54 0.34
CA VAL A 76 1.56 5.39 -0.44
C VAL A 76 0.48 4.56 -1.12
N LEU A 77 0.80 3.37 -1.66
CA LEU A 77 -0.20 2.58 -2.38
C LEU A 77 -1.32 2.06 -1.47
N PRO A 78 -1.05 1.42 -0.30
CA PRO A 78 -2.12 1.01 0.60
C PRO A 78 -2.90 2.21 1.19
N TYR A 79 -2.24 3.35 1.39
CA TYR A 79 -2.93 4.58 1.79
C TYR A 79 -3.93 5.05 0.74
N LEU A 80 -3.56 5.06 -0.55
CA LEU A 80 -4.46 5.49 -1.63
C LEU A 80 -5.71 4.62 -1.72
N TRP A 81 -5.58 3.30 -1.59
CA TRP A 81 -6.77 2.43 -1.53
C TRP A 81 -7.64 2.71 -0.31
N ALA A 82 -7.04 2.92 0.86
CA ALA A 82 -7.79 3.26 2.08
C ALA A 82 -8.52 4.61 1.93
N ALA A 83 -7.82 5.63 1.44
CA ALA A 83 -8.37 6.96 1.16
C ALA A 83 -9.51 6.91 0.13
N ALA A 84 -9.36 6.14 -0.95
CA ALA A 84 -10.41 5.93 -1.95
C ALA A 84 -11.68 5.29 -1.35
N THR A 85 -11.52 4.42 -0.34
CA THR A 85 -12.65 3.82 0.40
C THR A 85 -13.17 4.68 1.56
N SER A 86 -12.62 5.88 1.77
CA SER A 86 -12.92 6.79 2.88
C SER A 86 -12.70 6.21 4.28
N ALA A 87 -11.98 5.09 4.41
CA ALA A 87 -11.77 4.44 5.69
C ALA A 87 -10.49 3.61 5.69
N ALA A 88 -9.74 3.68 6.78
CA ALA A 88 -8.65 2.76 7.02
C ALA A 88 -9.20 1.33 7.17
N PRO A 89 -8.70 0.35 6.41
CA PRO A 89 -9.14 -1.03 6.53
C PRO A 89 -8.63 -1.65 7.85
N LEU A 90 -9.41 -2.55 8.43
CA LEU A 90 -8.99 -3.29 9.62
C LEU A 90 -7.89 -4.30 9.26
N ALA A 91 -6.95 -4.52 10.18
CA ALA A 91 -5.98 -5.60 10.04
C ALA A 91 -6.72 -6.94 9.93
N GLY A 92 -6.37 -7.74 8.91
CA GLY A 92 -7.04 -9.01 8.61
C GLY A 92 -8.29 -8.89 7.72
N ASP A 93 -8.70 -7.68 7.32
CA ASP A 93 -9.75 -7.47 6.33
C ASP A 93 -9.23 -7.66 4.89
N GLY A 94 -8.88 -8.91 4.58
CA GLY A 94 -8.37 -9.31 3.27
C GLY A 94 -6.97 -8.80 2.98
N HIS A 95 -6.66 -8.70 1.69
CA HIS A 95 -5.36 -8.24 1.20
C HIS A 95 -5.15 -6.74 1.42
N LEU A 96 -6.20 -5.94 1.25
CA LEU A 96 -6.15 -4.49 1.49
C LEU A 96 -5.85 -4.20 2.97
N GLY A 97 -6.57 -4.86 3.89
CA GLY A 97 -6.34 -4.71 5.33
C GLY A 97 -4.95 -5.15 5.75
N GLN A 98 -4.44 -6.25 5.19
CA GLN A 98 -3.08 -6.72 5.49
C GLN A 98 -2.01 -5.74 4.97
N LEU A 99 -2.12 -5.29 3.72
CA LEU A 99 -1.13 -4.35 3.15
C LEU A 99 -1.11 -3.00 3.86
N TYR A 100 -2.28 -2.52 4.33
CA TYR A 100 -2.33 -1.31 5.15
C TYR A 100 -1.69 -1.53 6.51
N ALA A 101 -1.96 -2.66 7.18
CA ALA A 101 -1.34 -3.00 8.46
C ALA A 101 0.18 -3.20 8.36
N ASP A 102 0.67 -3.66 7.21
CA ASP A 102 2.09 -3.87 6.92
C ASP A 102 2.89 -2.55 6.82
N ILE A 103 2.23 -1.39 6.76
CA ILE A 103 2.89 -0.07 6.82
C ILE A 103 3.71 0.07 8.11
N ASP A 104 3.21 -0.44 9.23
CA ASP A 104 3.92 -0.36 10.51
C ASP A 104 5.11 -1.33 10.62
N LEU A 105 5.27 -2.24 9.64
CA LEU A 105 6.40 -3.16 9.65
C LEU A 105 7.68 -2.40 9.26
N ASP A 106 8.72 -2.61 10.07
CA ASP A 106 10.07 -2.14 9.75
C ASP A 106 10.47 -2.72 8.38
N PRO A 107 10.75 -1.87 7.38
CA PRO A 107 11.20 -2.35 6.09
C PRO A 107 12.53 -3.12 6.16
N ALA A 108 13.37 -2.88 7.18
CA ALA A 108 14.58 -3.68 7.42
C ALA A 108 14.28 -5.11 7.92
N ALA A 109 13.05 -5.35 8.42
CA ALA A 109 12.55 -6.67 8.81
C ALA A 109 11.86 -7.44 7.67
N LEU A 110 11.69 -6.83 6.48
CA LEU A 110 11.17 -7.53 5.31
C LEU A 110 12.26 -8.44 4.69
N PRO A 111 11.91 -9.64 4.17
CA PRO A 111 12.89 -10.58 3.60
C PRO A 111 13.69 -9.92 2.47
N ARG A 112 15.03 -10.06 2.50
CA ARG A 112 15.94 -9.40 1.56
C ARG A 112 15.93 -10.12 0.21
N PRO A 113 16.31 -9.45 -0.89
CA PRO A 113 16.47 -10.08 -2.20
C PRO A 113 17.44 -11.27 -2.20
N GLU A 114 18.43 -11.28 -1.30
CA GLU A 114 19.37 -12.40 -1.14
C GLU A 114 18.68 -13.70 -0.69
N ASP A 115 17.52 -13.61 -0.03
CA ASP A 115 16.67 -14.76 0.31
C ASP A 115 15.91 -15.32 -0.92
N TRP A 116 16.05 -14.66 -2.09
CA TRP A 116 15.22 -14.91 -3.28
C TRP A 116 16.00 -15.55 -4.44
N SER A 117 17.32 -15.74 -4.33
CA SER A 117 18.13 -16.42 -5.36
C SER A 117 18.46 -17.87 -4.99
N GLY A 118 17.91 -18.83 -5.75
CA GLY A 118 18.32 -20.24 -5.74
C GLY A 118 17.35 -21.24 -5.11
N TRP A 119 16.06 -21.23 -5.47
CA TRP A 119 15.06 -22.07 -4.82
C TRP A 119 14.78 -23.41 -5.54
N ASP A 120 15.25 -24.52 -4.96
CA ASP A 120 14.82 -25.92 -5.21
C ASP A 120 13.97 -26.50 -4.04
N GLY A 121 13.44 -25.67 -3.14
CA GLY A 121 12.56 -26.10 -2.05
C GLY A 121 11.04 -25.94 -2.31
N PRO A 122 10.19 -26.33 -1.34
CA PRO A 122 8.75 -26.05 -1.36
C PRO A 122 8.46 -24.54 -1.16
N PRO A 123 7.31 -23.99 -1.59
CA PRO A 123 7.05 -22.55 -1.56
C PRO A 123 7.21 -21.96 -0.15
N SER A 124 7.84 -20.79 -0.06
CA SER A 124 7.92 -20.02 1.17
C SER A 124 6.50 -19.78 1.66
N ARG A 125 6.17 -20.34 2.83
CA ARG A 125 5.03 -19.87 3.59
C ARG A 125 5.20 -18.35 3.73
N PRO A 126 4.18 -17.52 3.45
CA PRO A 126 4.24 -16.11 3.81
C PRO A 126 4.63 -16.02 5.30
N PRO A 127 5.39 -14.99 5.71
CA PRO A 127 5.75 -14.83 7.11
C PRO A 127 4.50 -15.03 7.97
N ASP A 128 4.65 -15.79 9.06
CA ASP A 128 3.53 -16.13 9.93
C ASP A 128 3.08 -14.85 10.67
N HIS A 129 2.20 -14.07 10.04
CA HIS A 129 1.65 -12.83 10.56
C HIS A 129 0.84 -13.04 11.86
N ALA A 130 0.61 -14.30 12.28
CA ALA A 130 -0.05 -14.63 13.53
C ALA A 130 0.79 -14.33 14.79
N ARG A 131 2.09 -14.07 14.65
CA ARG A 131 2.94 -13.55 15.75
C ARG A 131 3.36 -12.12 15.46
N ARG A 132 2.39 -11.21 15.49
CA ARG A 132 2.70 -9.79 15.64
C ARG A 132 3.32 -9.60 17.04
N PRO A 133 4.49 -8.95 17.17
CA PRO A 133 4.91 -8.44 18.48
C PRO A 133 3.78 -7.54 19.01
N GLU A 134 3.44 -7.66 20.29
CA GLU A 134 2.60 -6.67 20.97
C GLU A 134 3.27 -5.31 20.79
N LEU A 135 2.70 -4.47 19.91
CA LEU A 135 3.22 -3.12 19.68
C LEU A 135 2.93 -2.29 20.93
N PRO A 136 3.89 -1.46 21.40
CA PRO A 136 3.70 -0.60 22.56
C PRO A 136 2.52 0.37 22.33
N ALA A 137 2.00 0.93 23.43
CA ALA A 137 0.86 1.86 23.46
C ALA A 137 1.11 3.24 22.81
N GLU A 138 2.02 3.31 21.84
CA GLU A 138 2.27 4.48 21.01
C GLU A 138 1.31 4.49 19.81
N PRO A 139 0.95 5.67 19.27
CA PRO A 139 0.17 5.73 18.05
C PRO A 139 0.97 5.07 16.92
N THR A 140 0.39 4.03 16.30
CA THR A 140 0.97 3.41 15.12
C THR A 140 0.91 4.39 13.95
N LEU A 141 1.84 4.26 12.99
CA LEU A 141 1.81 5.07 11.78
C LEU A 141 0.49 4.85 11.04
N THR A 142 0.00 3.61 10.95
CA THR A 142 -1.32 3.29 10.39
C THR A 142 -2.48 4.00 11.09
N GLY A 143 -2.39 4.21 12.41
CA GLY A 143 -3.36 4.96 13.20
C GLY A 143 -3.33 6.45 12.87
N LEU A 144 -2.14 7.05 12.81
CA LEU A 144 -1.97 8.45 12.40
C LEU A 144 -2.44 8.69 10.95
N LEU A 145 -2.18 7.73 10.06
CA LEU A 145 -2.65 7.77 8.68
C LEU A 145 -4.17 7.60 8.58
N ALA A 146 -4.79 6.80 9.45
CA ALA A 146 -6.24 6.68 9.52
C ALA A 146 -6.89 8.01 9.93
N ASP A 147 -6.31 8.71 10.91
CA ASP A 147 -6.73 10.05 11.29
C ASP A 147 -6.51 11.07 10.16
N ALA A 148 -5.44 10.91 9.37
CA ALA A 148 -5.22 11.73 8.17
C ALA A 148 -6.30 11.48 7.10
N ILE A 149 -6.67 10.23 6.84
CA ILE A 149 -7.77 9.88 5.91
C ILE A 149 -9.09 10.51 6.38
N GLY A 150 -9.39 10.46 7.69
CA GLY A 150 -10.60 11.06 8.25
C GLY A 150 -10.67 12.59 8.14
N ARG A 151 -9.54 13.26 7.86
CA ARG A 151 -9.45 14.71 7.63
C ARG A 151 -9.54 15.09 6.15
N LEU A 152 -9.45 14.14 5.23
CA LEU A 152 -9.56 14.43 3.80
C LEU A 152 -10.98 14.93 3.46
N PRO A 153 -11.12 15.85 2.49
CA PRO A 153 -12.43 16.24 1.99
C PRO A 153 -13.21 15.02 1.47
N ASP A 154 -14.52 14.97 1.75
CA ASP A 154 -15.39 13.94 1.16
C ASP A 154 -15.75 14.31 -0.29
N ASP A 155 -14.77 14.11 -1.18
CA ASP A 155 -14.91 14.30 -2.62
C ASP A 155 -14.90 12.94 -3.33
N ALA A 156 -16.03 12.58 -3.95
CA ALA A 156 -16.16 11.34 -4.68
C ALA A 156 -15.28 11.28 -5.95
N GLY A 157 -15.04 12.42 -6.60
CA GLY A 157 -14.18 12.54 -7.77
C GLY A 157 -12.71 12.29 -7.41
N ALA A 158 -12.23 12.91 -6.33
CA ALA A 158 -10.88 12.68 -5.83
C ALA A 158 -10.66 11.21 -5.43
N ARG A 159 -11.64 10.60 -4.76
CA ARG A 159 -11.59 9.17 -4.39
C ARG A 159 -11.52 8.25 -5.61
N GLU A 160 -12.25 8.57 -6.67
CA GLU A 160 -12.18 7.82 -7.93
C GLU A 160 -10.80 7.97 -8.59
N GLU A 161 -10.25 9.18 -8.61
CA GLU A 161 -8.90 9.44 -9.15
C GLU A 161 -7.83 8.65 -8.38
N TRP A 162 -7.86 8.68 -7.04
CA TRP A 162 -6.92 7.91 -6.21
C TRP A 162 -7.01 6.41 -6.46
N LEU A 163 -8.23 5.88 -6.66
CA LEU A 163 -8.42 4.47 -7.00
C LEU A 163 -7.81 4.12 -8.35
N VAL A 164 -7.99 4.98 -9.37
CA VAL A 164 -7.41 4.79 -10.71
C VAL A 164 -5.89 4.78 -10.65
N ILE A 165 -5.28 5.79 -10.01
CA ILE A 165 -3.83 5.89 -9.84
C ILE A 165 -3.28 4.66 -9.12
N ALA A 166 -3.93 4.25 -8.03
CA ALA A 166 -3.53 3.07 -7.27
C ALA A 166 -3.62 1.78 -8.13
N GLY A 167 -4.65 1.68 -8.97
CA GLY A 167 -4.80 0.62 -9.96
C GLY A 167 -3.62 0.58 -10.94
N GLU A 168 -3.29 1.70 -11.57
CA GLU A 168 -2.20 1.82 -12.55
C GLU A 168 -0.83 1.47 -11.95
N VAL A 169 -0.51 2.00 -10.76
CA VAL A 169 0.74 1.71 -10.05
C VAL A 169 0.84 0.23 -9.70
N SER A 170 -0.26 -0.36 -9.22
CA SER A 170 -0.30 -1.79 -8.87
C SER A 170 -0.13 -2.68 -10.10
N ASP A 171 -0.78 -2.35 -11.22
CA ASP A 171 -0.68 -3.08 -12.49
C ASP A 171 0.74 -3.01 -13.08
N ALA A 172 1.37 -1.84 -13.05
CA ALA A 172 2.75 -1.66 -13.49
C ALA A 172 3.72 -2.52 -12.67
N ARG A 173 3.54 -2.57 -11.35
CA ARG A 173 4.35 -3.41 -10.46
C ARG A 173 4.12 -4.89 -10.68
N ILE A 174 2.87 -5.34 -10.80
CA ILE A 174 2.53 -6.73 -11.11
C ILE A 174 3.20 -7.14 -12.42
N ALA A 175 3.10 -6.30 -13.45
CA ALA A 175 3.73 -6.54 -14.74
C ALA A 175 5.25 -6.66 -14.63
N ALA A 176 5.92 -5.75 -13.92
CA ALA A 176 7.35 -5.81 -13.72
C ALA A 176 7.79 -7.08 -12.98
N ILE A 177 7.07 -7.48 -11.93
CA ILE A 177 7.34 -8.70 -11.16
C ILE A 177 7.19 -9.96 -12.03
N VAL A 178 6.07 -10.09 -12.73
CA VAL A 178 5.71 -11.33 -13.43
C VAL A 178 6.50 -11.49 -14.73
N THR A 179 6.67 -10.41 -15.50
CA THR A 179 7.45 -10.44 -16.74
C THR A 179 8.95 -10.58 -16.47
N GLY A 180 9.45 -9.92 -15.41
CA GLY A 180 10.82 -10.08 -14.89
C GLY A 180 11.10 -11.43 -14.21
N LYS A 181 10.08 -12.30 -14.10
CA LYS A 181 10.16 -13.64 -13.48
C LYS A 181 10.69 -13.62 -12.04
N HIS A 182 10.35 -12.57 -11.28
CA HIS A 182 10.70 -12.46 -9.87
C HIS A 182 9.80 -13.38 -9.02
N ARG A 183 10.03 -14.70 -9.10
CA ARG A 183 9.14 -15.73 -8.52
C ARG A 183 8.91 -15.56 -7.02
N GLY A 184 9.93 -15.13 -6.26
CA GLY A 184 9.81 -14.81 -4.82
C GLY A 184 8.92 -13.59 -4.50
N ALA A 185 8.47 -12.86 -5.51
CA ALA A 185 7.53 -11.74 -5.38
C ALA A 185 6.13 -12.03 -5.94
N TYR A 186 5.86 -13.23 -6.45
CA TYR A 186 4.57 -13.55 -7.07
C TYR A 186 3.40 -13.49 -6.08
N ALA A 187 3.57 -13.98 -4.85
CA ALA A 187 2.56 -13.86 -3.79
C ALA A 187 2.20 -12.40 -3.50
N ARG A 188 3.20 -11.51 -3.47
CA ARG A 188 2.98 -10.07 -3.30
C ARG A 188 2.27 -9.44 -4.50
N ALA A 189 2.65 -9.82 -5.73
CA ALA A 189 1.95 -9.35 -6.93
C ALA A 189 0.47 -9.78 -6.93
N ALA A 190 0.17 -11.03 -6.53
CA ALA A 190 -1.20 -11.48 -6.35
C ALA A 190 -1.93 -10.65 -5.28
N SER A 191 -1.30 -10.42 -4.13
CA SER A 191 -1.86 -9.59 -3.05
C SER A 191 -2.24 -8.19 -3.51
N LEU A 192 -1.42 -7.54 -4.35
CA LEU A 192 -1.72 -6.21 -4.91
C LEU A 192 -2.99 -6.22 -5.78
N ALA A 193 -3.16 -7.24 -6.63
CA ALA A 193 -4.35 -7.36 -7.48
C ALA A 193 -5.62 -7.54 -6.64
N TYR A 194 -5.55 -8.38 -5.60
CA TYR A 194 -6.69 -8.58 -4.69
C TYR A 194 -6.98 -7.35 -3.84
N ALA A 195 -5.97 -6.63 -3.35
CA ALA A 195 -6.18 -5.41 -2.59
C ALA A 195 -6.88 -4.32 -3.43
N HIS A 196 -6.48 -4.14 -4.69
CA HIS A 196 -7.16 -3.22 -5.60
C HIS A 196 -8.61 -3.66 -5.89
N ALA A 197 -8.84 -4.96 -6.11
CA ALA A 197 -10.19 -5.50 -6.31
C ALA A 197 -11.07 -5.35 -5.05
N GLU A 198 -10.51 -5.51 -3.85
CA GLU A 198 -11.20 -5.27 -2.58
C GLU A 198 -11.55 -3.79 -2.40
N ALA A 199 -10.66 -2.87 -2.77
CA ALA A 199 -10.95 -1.44 -2.79
C ALA A 199 -12.12 -1.11 -3.76
N LEU A 200 -12.09 -1.66 -4.97
CA LEU A 200 -13.20 -1.55 -5.94
C LEU A 200 -14.52 -2.06 -5.34
N ALA A 201 -14.52 -3.22 -4.69
CA ALA A 201 -15.73 -3.79 -4.09
C ALA A 201 -16.24 -2.95 -2.91
N LYS A 202 -15.35 -2.39 -2.09
CA LYS A 202 -15.71 -1.47 -0.99
C LYS A 202 -16.34 -0.17 -1.51
N MET A 203 -15.95 0.28 -2.70
CA MET A 203 -16.61 1.39 -3.40
C MET A 203 -17.89 0.99 -4.14
N GLY A 204 -18.43 -0.22 -3.91
CA GLY A 204 -19.67 -0.69 -4.55
C GLY A 204 -19.50 -1.13 -6.02
N ARG A 205 -18.27 -1.36 -6.49
CA ARG A 205 -17.94 -1.73 -7.87
C ARG A 205 -17.64 -3.23 -8.01
N GLN A 206 -18.45 -4.10 -7.40
CA GLN A 206 -18.22 -5.56 -7.34
C GLN A 206 -17.97 -6.21 -8.71
N ARG A 207 -18.73 -5.83 -9.75
CA ARG A 207 -18.52 -6.37 -11.09
C ARG A 207 -17.11 -6.04 -11.60
N GLN A 208 -16.67 -4.79 -11.43
CA GLN A 208 -15.36 -4.35 -11.88
C GLN A 208 -14.22 -4.98 -11.08
N ALA A 209 -14.43 -5.24 -9.78
CA ALA A 209 -13.49 -6.02 -8.97
C ALA A 209 -13.25 -7.42 -9.56
N HIS A 210 -14.32 -8.13 -9.93
CA HIS A 210 -14.21 -9.44 -10.56
C HIS A 210 -13.59 -9.37 -11.96
N ASP A 211 -13.98 -8.39 -12.78
CA ASP A 211 -13.44 -8.19 -14.12
C ASP A 211 -11.93 -7.88 -14.07
N HIS A 212 -11.49 -7.07 -13.11
CA HIS A 212 -10.08 -6.77 -12.87
C HIS A 212 -9.29 -8.06 -12.55
N LEU A 213 -9.75 -8.88 -11.59
CA LEU A 213 -9.07 -10.12 -11.24
C LEU A 213 -9.01 -11.12 -12.41
N ALA A 214 -10.10 -11.23 -13.18
CA ALA A 214 -10.14 -12.05 -14.38
C ALA A 214 -9.14 -11.56 -15.42
N ALA A 215 -9.05 -10.25 -15.64
CA ALA A 215 -8.10 -9.64 -16.56
C ALA A 215 -6.64 -9.86 -16.14
N VAL A 216 -6.31 -9.66 -14.87
CA VAL A 216 -4.95 -9.91 -14.34
C VAL A 216 -4.57 -11.37 -14.52
N ARG A 217 -5.46 -12.31 -14.17
CA ARG A 217 -5.21 -13.75 -14.35
C ARG A 217 -5.03 -14.13 -15.83
N ALA A 218 -5.84 -13.57 -16.72
CA ALA A 218 -5.80 -13.83 -18.16
C ALA A 218 -4.56 -13.26 -18.85
N ARG A 219 -3.98 -12.18 -18.30
CA ARG A 219 -2.77 -11.51 -18.82
C ARG A 219 -1.52 -12.39 -18.78
N TYR A 220 -1.47 -13.39 -17.88
CA TYR A 220 -0.28 -14.23 -17.66
C TYR A 220 -0.53 -15.73 -17.86
N PRO A 221 -1.02 -16.18 -19.03
CA PRO A 221 -1.49 -17.55 -19.22
C PRO A 221 -0.37 -18.60 -19.09
N ARG A 222 0.87 -18.21 -19.41
CA ARG A 222 2.08 -19.07 -19.38
C ARG A 222 2.85 -19.02 -18.06
N HIS A 223 2.44 -18.20 -17.10
CA HIS A 223 3.13 -18.05 -15.80
C HIS A 223 2.42 -18.89 -14.74
N SER A 224 2.53 -20.23 -14.86
CA SER A 224 1.83 -21.17 -13.96
C SER A 224 2.13 -20.94 -12.47
N ALA A 225 3.38 -20.63 -12.12
CA ALA A 225 3.75 -20.31 -10.73
C ALA A 225 3.04 -19.06 -10.21
N PHE A 226 2.97 -17.98 -11.00
CA PHE A 226 2.21 -16.79 -10.61
C PHE A 226 0.71 -17.10 -10.48
N ARG A 227 0.16 -17.90 -11.40
CA ARG A 227 -1.24 -18.33 -11.34
C ARG A 227 -1.54 -19.15 -10.08
N GLY A 228 -0.61 -19.98 -9.65
CA GLY A 228 -0.70 -20.72 -8.38
C GLY A 228 -0.78 -19.78 -7.18
N GLU A 229 0.10 -18.78 -7.10
CA GLU A 229 0.05 -17.75 -6.06
C GLU A 229 -1.24 -16.90 -6.14
N PHE A 230 -1.70 -16.60 -7.35
CA PHE A 230 -2.94 -15.85 -7.58
C PHE A 230 -4.19 -16.63 -7.12
N ASP A 231 -4.21 -17.95 -7.35
CA ASP A 231 -5.28 -18.83 -6.86
C ASP A 231 -5.18 -19.05 -5.34
N ALA A 232 -3.97 -19.03 -4.77
CA ALA A 232 -3.77 -19.10 -3.33
C ALA A 232 -4.29 -17.83 -2.63
N ALA A 233 -3.98 -16.65 -3.16
CA ALA A 233 -4.45 -15.35 -2.65
C ALA A 233 -5.99 -15.26 -2.62
N ALA A 234 -6.69 -15.90 -3.56
CA ALA A 234 -8.15 -15.96 -3.57
C ALA A 234 -8.76 -16.44 -2.24
N LYS A 235 -8.05 -17.33 -1.51
CA LYS A 235 -8.52 -17.95 -0.27
C LYS A 235 -8.53 -17.00 0.93
N SER A 236 -7.69 -15.96 0.89
CA SER A 236 -7.59 -14.93 1.93
C SER A 236 -8.33 -13.64 1.57
N SER A 237 -8.92 -13.56 0.38
CA SER A 237 -9.65 -12.37 -0.04
C SER A 237 -11.04 -12.26 0.59
N THR A 238 -11.47 -11.04 0.86
CA THR A 238 -12.83 -10.72 1.34
C THR A 238 -13.86 -10.70 0.22
N LEU A 239 -13.41 -10.76 -1.04
CA LEU A 239 -14.26 -10.90 -2.21
C LEU A 239 -14.90 -12.28 -2.19
N ARG A 240 -16.13 -12.37 -1.67
CA ARG A 240 -16.90 -13.62 -1.67
C ARG A 240 -16.91 -14.19 -3.09
N ALA A 241 -16.47 -15.43 -3.23
CA ALA A 241 -16.82 -16.22 -4.40
C ALA A 241 -18.34 -16.22 -4.49
N ARG A 242 -18.91 -15.81 -5.64
CA ARG A 242 -20.31 -16.09 -5.93
C ARG A 242 -20.51 -17.59 -5.75
N GLY A 243 -21.19 -17.98 -4.68
CA GLY A 243 -21.69 -19.32 -4.53
C GLY A 243 -22.97 -19.44 -5.35
N GLY A 244 -23.00 -20.43 -6.24
CA GLY A 244 -24.21 -21.01 -6.84
C GLY A 244 -24.76 -20.27 -8.05
#